data_AF-A0A7W6EU83-F1
#
_entry.id   AF-A0A7W6EU83-F1
#
_cell.length_a   1.000
_cell.length_b   1.000
_cell.length_c   1.000
_cell.angle_alpha   90.00
_cell.angle_beta   90.00
_cell.angle_gamma   90.00
#
_symmetry.space_group_name_H-M   'P 1'
#
loop_
_entity.id
_entity.type
_entity.pdbx_description
1 polymer ?
#
loop_
_entity_poly.entity_id
_entity_poly.type
_entity_poly.pdbx_seq_one_letter_code
_entity_poly.pdbx_strand_id
1 'polypeptide(L)'
;MPKLDRSDFKYNAKVFEKTCLWCGTPFFASRSTAKYCCGTCRGYANQAKQSEEAVPYDETEKMISALLSENAYLKGQLQRYVTENDELRKQLQKINSQS
;
A
#
# COMPACT_ATOMS: atom_id res chain seq x y z
N MET A 1 21.83 13.63 4.71
CA MET A 1 21.38 13.39 3.32
C MET A 1 21.93 12.05 2.83
N PRO A 2 21.21 11.33 1.95
CA PRO A 2 21.67 10.04 1.45
C PRO A 2 22.93 10.19 0.61
N LYS A 3 23.84 9.22 0.75
CA LYS A 3 25.07 9.12 -0.03
C LYS A 3 24.78 8.28 -1.28
N LEU A 4 24.52 8.97 -2.39
CA LEU A 4 24.09 8.36 -3.65
C LEU A 4 25.26 8.09 -4.60
N ASP A 5 26.41 8.74 -4.38
CA ASP A 5 27.62 8.54 -5.17
C ASP A 5 28.68 7.82 -4.34
N ARG A 6 29.33 6.81 -4.95
CA ARG A 6 30.46 6.09 -4.36
C ARG A 6 31.70 7.00 -4.22
N SER A 7 31.82 8.05 -5.03
CA SER A 7 32.94 9.00 -5.01
C SER A 7 33.00 9.83 -3.72
N ASP A 8 31.87 9.94 -3.00
CA ASP A 8 31.78 10.57 -1.68
C ASP A 8 32.59 9.86 -0.59
N PHE A 9 33.10 8.66 -0.87
CA PHE A 9 33.89 7.85 0.05
C PHE A 9 35.34 7.78 -0.45
N LYS A 10 36.29 7.73 0.48
CA LYS A 10 37.71 7.51 0.16
C LYS A 10 37.87 6.31 -0.78
N TYR A 11 38.84 6.38 -1.69
CA TYR A 11 39.04 5.34 -2.72
C TYR A 11 39.21 3.94 -2.11
N ASN A 12 39.96 3.83 -1.01
CA ASN A 12 40.22 2.59 -0.27
C ASN A 12 39.15 2.25 0.79
N ALA A 13 38.07 3.02 0.90
CA ALA A 13 37.01 2.72 1.86
C ALA A 13 36.25 1.46 1.43
N LYS A 14 35.97 0.59 2.41
CA LYS A 14 34.98 -0.48 2.23
C LYS A 14 33.60 0.17 2.23
N VAL A 15 32.91 0.07 1.10
CA VAL A 15 31.58 0.66 0.89
C VAL A 15 30.62 -0.43 0.45
N PHE A 16 29.39 -0.36 0.93
CA PHE A 16 28.33 -1.31 0.65
C PHE A 16 27.22 -0.62 -0.10
N GLU A 17 26.87 -1.13 -1.27
CA GLU A 17 25.65 -0.75 -1.96
C GLU A 17 24.45 -1.44 -1.30
N LYS A 18 23.41 -0.67 -1.00
CA LYS A 18 22.25 -1.10 -0.22
C LYS A 18 20.99 -0.41 -0.73
N THR A 19 19.84 -0.98 -0.43
CA THR A 19 18.53 -0.38 -0.67
C THR A 19 17.92 0.06 0.66
N CYS A 20 17.44 1.30 0.74
CA CYS A 20 16.80 1.81 1.96
C CYS A 20 15.52 1.03 2.27
N LEU A 21 15.39 0.48 3.48
CA LEU A 21 14.20 -0.27 3.88
C LEU A 21 12.95 0.59 4.10
N TRP A 22 13.07 1.92 4.11
CA TRP A 22 11.93 2.82 4.26
C TRP A 22 11.42 3.33 2.91
N CYS A 23 12.30 3.95 2.10
CA CYS A 23 11.91 4.63 0.86
C CYS A 23 12.34 3.90 -0.42
N GLY A 24 13.02 2.76 -0.32
CA GLY A 24 13.49 1.98 -1.48
C GLY A 24 14.66 2.59 -2.25
N THR A 25 15.17 3.76 -1.87
CA THR A 25 16.28 4.41 -2.58
C THR A 25 17.59 3.61 -2.45
N PRO A 26 18.28 3.28 -3.55
CA PRO A 26 19.63 2.74 -3.52
C PRO A 26 20.61 3.75 -2.92
N PHE A 27 21.54 3.31 -2.08
CA PHE A 27 22.52 4.17 -1.43
C PHE A 27 23.80 3.41 -1.07
N PHE A 28 24.86 4.17 -0.85
CA PHE A 28 26.15 3.66 -0.39
C PHE A 28 26.31 3.86 1.12
N ALA A 29 26.76 2.82 1.82
CA ALA A 29 26.97 2.81 3.25
C ALA A 29 28.42 2.47 3.62
N SER A 30 28.92 3.06 4.71
CA SER A 30 30.22 2.70 5.31
C SER A 30 30.15 1.45 6.19
N ARG A 31 28.94 1.01 6.57
CA ARG A 31 28.70 -0.15 7.45
C ARG A 31 27.76 -1.13 6.76
N SER A 32 28.08 -2.43 6.85
CA SER A 32 27.26 -3.50 6.27
C SER A 32 25.86 -3.61 6.89
N THR A 33 25.70 -3.13 8.12
CA THR A 33 24.46 -3.17 8.91
C THR A 33 23.55 -1.95 8.68
N ALA A 34 23.95 -1.01 7.83
CA ALA A 34 23.11 0.15 7.51
C ALA A 34 21.82 -0.29 6.80
N LYS A 35 20.67 0.14 7.34
CA LYS A 35 19.33 -0.20 6.85
C LYS A 35 18.63 0.94 6.10
N TYR A 36 19.04 2.18 6.36
CA TYR A 36 18.36 3.38 5.87
C TYR A 36 19.36 4.35 5.26
N CYS A 37 18.93 5.04 4.20
CA CYS A 37 19.78 5.95 3.45
C CYS A 37 20.11 7.25 4.23
N CYS A 38 19.29 7.64 5.20
CA CYS A 38 19.51 8.84 6.01
C CYS A 38 18.85 8.74 7.40
N GLY A 39 19.18 9.70 8.27
CA GLY A 39 18.58 9.81 9.62
C GLY A 39 17.07 10.01 9.60
N THR A 40 16.54 10.74 8.61
CA THR A 40 15.10 10.98 8.45
C THR A 40 14.34 9.68 8.18
N CYS A 41 14.79 8.86 7.22
CA CYS A 41 14.17 7.56 6.93
C CYS A 41 14.22 6.60 8.13
N ARG A 42 15.31 6.64 8.91
CA ARG A 42 15.39 5.90 10.17
C ARG A 42 14.36 6.42 11.18
N GLY A 43 14.19 7.73 11.29
CA GLY A 43 13.21 8.36 12.17
C GLY A 43 11.78 7.96 11.81
N TYR A 44 11.43 7.97 10.52
CA TYR A 44 10.11 7.53 10.05
C TYR A 44 9.87 6.05 10.29
N ALA A 45 10.86 5.19 10.00
CA ALA A 45 10.74 3.76 10.27
C ALA A 45 10.56 3.45 11.77
N ASN A 46 11.17 4.25 12.66
CA ASN A 46 10.98 4.11 14.10
C ASN A 46 9.62 4.61 14.57
N GLN A 47 9.12 5.73 14.03
CA GLN A 47 7.79 6.25 14.34
C GLN A 47 6.69 5.27 13.90
N ALA A 48 6.81 4.69 12.71
CA ALA A 48 5.85 3.70 12.21
C ALA A 48 5.73 2.47 13.14
N LYS A 49 6.86 1.98 13.66
CA LYS A 49 6.87 0.88 14.64
C LYS A 49 6.19 1.25 15.95
N GLN A 50 6.43 2.48 16.43
CA GLN A 50 5.78 2.96 17.65
C GLN A 50 4.27 3.15 17.45
N SER A 51 3.83 3.58 16.27
CA SER A 51 2.40 3.67 15.97
C SER A 51 1.74 2.30 15.85
N GLU A 52 2.42 1.29 15.27
CA GLU A 52 1.90 -0.09 15.24
C GLU A 52 1.74 -0.69 16.66
N GLU A 53 2.68 -0.42 17.56
CA GLU A 53 2.58 -0.85 18.97
C GLU A 53 1.55 -0.06 19.79
N ALA A 54 1.19 1.15 19.36
CA ALA A 54 0.34 2.06 20.12
C ALA A 54 -1.14 2.07 19.71
N VAL A 55 -1.58 1.25 18.75
CA VAL A 55 -2.99 1.26 18.34
C VAL A 55 -3.83 0.46 19.35
N PRO A 56 -4.84 1.08 20.00
CA PRO A 56 -5.85 0.32 20.72
C PRO A 56 -6.65 -0.51 19.71
N TYR A 57 -6.55 -1.83 19.79
CA TYR A 57 -7.23 -2.78 18.91
C TYR A 57 -8.74 -2.47 18.68
N ASP A 58 -9.40 -1.84 19.66
CA ASP A 58 -10.81 -1.46 19.61
C ASP A 58 -11.17 -0.49 18.45
N GLU A 59 -10.29 0.46 18.11
CA GLU A 59 -10.56 1.38 16.99
C GLU A 59 -10.43 0.67 15.63
N THR A 60 -9.47 -0.25 15.51
CA THR A 60 -9.28 -1.04 14.29
C THR A 60 -10.42 -2.03 14.05
N GLU A 61 -10.94 -2.68 15.09
CA GLU A 61 -12.05 -3.64 14.95
C GLU A 61 -13.37 -2.95 14.54
N LYS A 62 -13.65 -1.77 15.10
CA LYS A 62 -14.80 -0.94 14.71
C LYS A 62 -14.71 -0.50 13.25
N MET A 63 -13.53 -0.06 12.82
CA MET A 63 -13.29 0.34 11.44
C MET A 63 -13.41 -0.86 10.47
N ILE A 64 -12.85 -2.02 10.82
CA ILE A 64 -12.99 -3.25 10.02
C ILE A 64 -14.47 -3.64 9.90
N SER A 65 -15.22 -3.59 11.00
CA SER A 65 -16.65 -3.94 11.01
C SER A 65 -17.49 -2.99 10.13
N ALA A 66 -17.18 -1.69 10.15
CA ALA A 66 -17.81 -0.70 9.28
C ALA A 66 -17.51 -0.99 7.79
N LEU A 67 -16.24 -1.23 7.44
CA LEU A 67 -15.82 -1.55 6.08
C LEU A 67 -16.42 -2.86 5.56
N LEU A 68 -16.57 -3.87 6.41
CA LEU A 68 -17.23 -5.13 6.05
C LEU A 68 -18.73 -4.93 5.79
N SER A 69 -19.39 -4.09 6.58
CA SER A 69 -20.80 -3.75 6.41
C SER A 69 -21.04 -2.99 5.09
N GLU A 70 -20.17 -2.04 4.77
CA GLU A 70 -20.21 -1.30 3.50
C GLU A 70 -19.98 -2.25 2.31
N ASN A 71 -19.01 -3.16 2.40
CA ASN A 71 -18.79 -4.17 1.37
C ASN A 71 -20.02 -5.06 1.13
N ALA A 72 -20.68 -5.51 2.21
CA ALA A 72 -21.89 -6.31 2.10
C ALA A 72 -23.02 -5.54 1.40
N TYR A 73 -23.20 -4.25 1.74
CA TYR A 73 -24.18 -3.37 1.13
C TYR A 73 -23.92 -3.17 -0.37
N LEU A 74 -22.68 -2.82 -0.74
CA LEU A 74 -22.27 -2.60 -2.12
C LEU A 74 -22.43 -3.87 -2.96
N LYS A 75 -22.06 -5.03 -2.42
CA LYS A 75 -22.28 -6.32 -3.07
C LYS A 75 -23.76 -6.58 -3.34
N GLY A 76 -24.63 -6.25 -2.39
CA GLY A 76 -26.08 -6.34 -2.56
C GLY A 76 -26.63 -5.40 -3.63
N GLN A 77 -26.13 -4.16 -3.70
CA GLN A 77 -26.48 -3.22 -4.77
C GLN A 77 -26.06 -3.74 -6.14
N LEU A 78 -24.81 -4.19 -6.28
CA LEU A 78 -24.27 -4.71 -7.53
C LEU A 78 -25.09 -5.90 -8.04
N GLN A 79 -25.43 -6.85 -7.15
CA GLN A 79 -26.25 -7.99 -7.51
C GLN A 79 -27.63 -7.58 -8.06
N ARG A 80 -28.26 -6.55 -7.47
CA ARG A 80 -29.53 -6.02 -7.97
C ARG A 80 -29.39 -5.45 -9.37
N TYR A 81 -28.38 -4.61 -9.59
CA TYR A 81 -28.14 -4.00 -10.90
C TYR A 81 -27.80 -5.03 -11.98
N VAL A 82 -27.08 -6.10 -11.63
CA VAL A 82 -26.82 -7.21 -12.57
C VAL A 82 -28.12 -7.87 -12.99
N THR A 83 -28.97 -8.25 -12.03
CA THR A 83 -30.26 -8.89 -12.31
C THR A 83 -31.17 -7.99 -13.16
N GLU A 84 -31.25 -6.70 -12.83
CA GLU A 84 -32.06 -5.72 -13.57
C GLU A 84 -31.54 -5.55 -15.01
N ASN A 85 -30.22 -5.46 -15.20
CA ASN A 85 -29.62 -5.39 -16.53
C ASN A 85 -29.92 -6.64 -17.36
N ASP A 86 -29.86 -7.83 -16.76
CA ASP A 86 -30.17 -9.07 -17.47
C ASP A 86 -31.63 -9.12 -17.92
N GLU A 87 -32.55 -8.62 -17.10
CA GLU A 87 -33.97 -8.55 -17.45
C GLU A 87 -34.24 -7.55 -18.56
N LEU A 88 -33.64 -6.35 -18.48
CA LEU A 88 -33.72 -5.34 -19.53
C LEU A 88 -33.16 -5.85 -20.86
N ARG A 89 -32.02 -6.57 -20.83
CA ARG A 89 -31.43 -7.19 -22.03
C ARG A 89 -32.38 -8.20 -22.67
N LYS A 90 -33.06 -9.03 -21.89
CA LYS A 90 -34.07 -9.98 -22.41
C LYS A 90 -35.26 -9.25 -23.02
N GLN A 91 -35.73 -8.17 -22.41
CA GLN A 91 -36.83 -7.36 -22.96
C GLN A 91 -36.46 -6.71 -24.29
N LEU A 92 -35.25 -6.14 -24.39
CA LEU A 92 -34.73 -5.58 -25.63
C LEU A 92 -34.61 -6.63 -26.74
N GLN A 93 -34.14 -7.84 -26.43
CA GLN A 93 -34.11 -8.93 -27.40
C GLN A 93 -35.51 -9.30 -27.92
N LYS A 94 -36.50 -9.37 -27.03
CA LYS A 94 -37.89 -9.64 -27.43
C LYS A 94 -38.43 -8.57 -28.38
N ILE A 95 -38.23 -7.29 -28.04
CA ILE A 95 -38.66 -6.15 -28.88
C ILE A 95 -37.99 -6.21 -30.26
N ASN A 96 -36.67 -6.42 -30.30
CA ASN A 96 -35.93 -6.51 -31.56
C ASN A 96 -36.29 -7.74 -32.40
N SER A 97 -36.80 -8.82 -31.79
CA SER A 97 -37.27 -10.01 -32.51
C SER A 97 -38.70 -9.89 -33.05
N GLN A 98 -39.44 -8.86 -32.61
CA GLN A 98 -40.83 -8.58 -33.01
C GLN A 98 -40.93 -7.44 -34.04
N SER A 99 -39.83 -6.74 -34.32
CA SER A 99 -39.69 -5.74 -35.39
C SER A 99 -39.09 -6.37 -36.63
#